data_AF-A0A9Q3D518-F1
#
_entry.id   AF-A0A9Q3D518-F1
#
_cell.length_a   1.000
_cell.length_b   1.000
_cell.length_c   1.000
_cell.angle_alpha   90.00
_cell.angle_beta   90.00
_cell.angle_gamma   90.00
#
_symmetry.space_group_name_H-M   'P 1'
#
loop_
_entity.id
_entity.type
_entity.pdbx_description
1 polymer ?
#
loop_
_entity_poly.entity_id
_entity_poly.type
_entity_poly.pdbx_seq_one_letter_code
_entity_poly.pdbx_strand_id
1 'polypeptide(L)'
;MPPSSWERGPRKMGSPSHGSLKVAEWALLYKVYIPFLILSQQMSLDEHQSTNTQRNMGQSEEIANELTKNIFDLIGAINIVTGWTVSMDDATAFAENWKIFRLSNQHLFPKQKSKPNNHFADNTPKLFQCWGPAQASATCGYARLIGVFAKMPTNTKICISMNKINIFKFIKQMN
;
A
#
# COMPACT_ATOMS: atom_id res chain seq x y z
N MET A 1 5.68 9.94 1.44
CA MET A 1 4.68 10.28 0.41
C MET A 1 5.13 11.53 -0.35
N PRO A 2 5.40 11.48 -1.66
CA PRO A 2 5.62 12.70 -2.45
C PRO A 2 4.35 13.58 -2.43
N PRO A 3 4.45 14.90 -2.64
CA PRO A 3 3.28 15.79 -2.74
C PRO A 3 2.23 15.32 -3.77
N SER A 4 2.65 14.54 -4.77
CA SER A 4 1.80 13.95 -5.82
C SER A 4 1.19 12.57 -5.48
N SER A 5 1.46 12.00 -4.31
CA SER A 5 0.94 10.67 -3.94
C SER A 5 -0.49 10.67 -3.40
N TRP A 6 -1.05 11.85 -3.14
CA TRP A 6 -2.47 12.04 -2.92
C TRP A 6 -3.16 12.17 -4.28
N GLU A 7 -3.17 11.09 -5.05
CA GLU A 7 -4.06 11.01 -6.21
C GLU A 7 -5.52 11.03 -5.72
N ARG A 8 -6.44 11.66 -6.46
CA ARG A 8 -7.88 11.57 -6.15
C ARG A 8 -8.24 10.09 -6.05
N GLY A 9 -8.87 9.71 -4.95
CA GLY A 9 -9.33 8.33 -4.74
C GLY A 9 -10.15 7.82 -5.93
N PRO A 10 -10.09 6.51 -6.20
CA PRO A 10 -10.71 5.91 -7.37
C PRO A 10 -12.22 6.21 -7.46
N ARG A 11 -12.63 7.01 -8.47
CA ARG A 11 -14.04 7.48 -8.63
C ARG A 11 -15.07 6.36 -8.82
N LYS A 12 -14.63 5.15 -9.21
CA LYS A 12 -15.50 3.99 -9.47
C LYS A 12 -14.94 2.72 -8.81
N MET A 13 -14.52 2.84 -7.56
CA MET A 13 -14.09 1.69 -6.76
C MET A 13 -15.19 0.61 -6.73
N GLY A 14 -14.84 -0.65 -7.05
CA GLY A 14 -15.78 -1.77 -7.09
C GLY A 14 -16.51 -1.99 -8.42
N SER A 15 -16.35 -1.11 -9.42
CA SER A 15 -16.88 -1.35 -10.77
C SER A 15 -15.88 -2.18 -11.60
N PRO A 16 -16.32 -3.21 -12.34
CA PRO A 16 -15.47 -3.95 -13.28
C PRO A 16 -14.74 -3.04 -14.30
N SER A 17 -15.34 -1.88 -14.60
CA SER A 17 -14.80 -0.90 -15.55
C SER A 17 -13.59 -0.11 -15.04
N HIS A 18 -13.24 -0.20 -13.75
CA HIS A 18 -12.18 0.61 -13.16
C HIS A 18 -10.78 0.03 -13.36
N GLY A 19 -10.68 -1.26 -13.70
CA GLY A 19 -9.39 -1.93 -13.84
C GLY A 19 -8.68 -2.17 -12.49
N SER A 20 -7.37 -2.40 -12.54
CA SER A 20 -6.55 -2.65 -11.35
C SER A 20 -6.18 -1.35 -10.64
N LEU A 21 -6.19 -1.36 -9.30
CA LEU A 21 -5.77 -0.24 -8.48
C LEU A 21 -4.24 -0.04 -8.56
N LYS A 22 -3.81 1.22 -8.67
CA LYS A 22 -2.41 1.61 -8.54
C LYS A 22 -1.94 1.49 -7.10
N VAL A 23 -0.62 1.42 -6.91
CA VAL A 23 0.02 1.36 -5.58
C VAL A 23 -0.42 2.52 -4.67
N ALA A 24 -0.51 3.75 -5.20
CA ALA A 24 -0.95 4.91 -4.43
C ALA A 24 -2.43 4.80 -3.99
N GLU A 25 -3.29 4.23 -4.84
CA GLU A 25 -4.70 4.01 -4.53
C GLU A 25 -4.89 2.91 -3.48
N TRP A 26 -4.08 1.84 -3.55
CA TRP A 26 -4.02 0.82 -2.50
C TRP A 26 -3.57 1.41 -1.16
N ALA A 27 -2.53 2.25 -1.16
CA ALA A 27 -2.06 2.91 0.06
C ALA A 27 -3.14 3.81 0.66
N LEU A 28 -3.86 4.58 -0.16
CA LEU A 28 -4.97 5.43 0.28
C LEU A 28 -6.13 4.60 0.86
N LEU A 29 -6.46 3.48 0.22
CA LEU A 29 -7.49 2.55 0.68
C LEU A 29 -7.21 2.03 2.09
N TYR A 30 -6.02 1.47 2.31
CA TYR A 30 -5.67 0.86 3.60
C TYR A 30 -5.38 1.88 4.69
N LYS A 31 -4.84 3.06 4.36
CA LYS A 31 -4.47 4.07 5.37
C LYS A 31 -5.63 4.97 5.78
N VAL A 32 -6.60 5.20 4.89
CA VAL A 32 -7.64 6.22 5.10
C VAL A 32 -9.03 5.62 5.03
N TYR A 33 -9.39 4.98 3.92
CA TYR A 33 -10.77 4.55 3.71
C TYR A 33 -11.19 3.37 4.58
N ILE A 34 -10.38 2.31 4.67
CA ILE A 34 -10.69 1.13 5.51
C ILE A 34 -10.77 1.49 7.00
N PRO A 35 -9.80 2.23 7.58
CA PRO A 35 -9.85 2.60 8.99
C PRO A 35 -11.06 3.49 9.29
N PHE A 36 -11.36 4.44 8.40
CA PHE A 36 -12.54 5.29 8.53
C PHE A 36 -13.84 4.47 8.47
N LEU A 37 -13.95 3.52 7.54
CA LEU A 37 -15.11 2.65 7.43
C LEU A 37 -15.35 1.87 8.72
N ILE A 38 -14.31 1.28 9.30
CA ILE A 38 -14.44 0.46 10.51
C ILE A 38 -14.78 1.30 11.72
N LEU A 39 -14.13 2.45 11.89
CA LEU A 39 -14.49 3.40 12.95
C LEU A 39 -15.94 3.89 12.79
N SER A 40 -16.39 4.17 11.57
CA SER A 40 -17.77 4.60 11.32
C SER A 40 -18.79 3.50 11.67
N GLN A 41 -18.48 2.23 11.37
CA GLN A 41 -19.33 1.10 11.72
C GLN A 41 -19.40 0.89 13.23
N GLN A 42 -18.29 1.07 13.95
CA GLN A 42 -18.26 0.98 15.41
C GLN A 42 -19.09 2.10 16.07
N MET A 43 -18.94 3.35 15.62
CA MET A 43 -19.73 4.47 16.16
C MET A 43 -21.24 4.31 15.93
N SER A 44 -21.65 3.77 14.78
CA SER A 44 -23.07 3.48 14.52
C SER A 44 -23.64 2.38 15.40
N LEU A 45 -22.81 1.44 15.89
CA LEU A 45 -23.26 0.41 16.82
C LEU A 45 -23.47 0.97 18.24
N ASP A 46 -22.72 1.99 18.64
CA ASP A 46 -22.84 2.62 19.97
C ASP A 46 -24.11 3.47 20.12
N GLU A 47 -24.54 4.14 19.03
CA GLU A 47 -25.74 5.01 19.05
C GLU A 47 -27.06 4.24 19.23
N HIS A 48 -27.10 2.96 18.84
CA HIS A 48 -28.29 2.11 18.96
C HIS A 48 -28.34 1.26 20.24
N GLN A 49 -27.43 1.47 21.22
CA GLN A 49 -27.28 0.66 22.44
C GLN A 49 -28.31 0.91 23.56
N SER A 50 -29.49 1.45 23.25
CA SER A 50 -30.59 1.46 24.22
C SER A 50 -31.45 0.21 24.03
N THR A 51 -31.37 -0.71 25.00
CA THR A 51 -32.25 -1.86 25.28
C THR A 51 -31.74 -3.29 24.93
N ASN A 52 -31.33 -3.99 25.99
CA ASN A 52 -31.56 -5.43 26.24
C ASN A 52 -30.68 -6.54 25.59
N THR A 53 -29.59 -6.23 24.89
CA THR A 53 -28.74 -7.29 24.25
C THR A 53 -27.33 -7.39 24.84
N GLN A 54 -27.16 -7.53 26.16
CA GLN A 54 -25.82 -7.46 26.78
C GLN A 54 -24.92 -8.70 26.62
N ARG A 55 -25.48 -9.92 26.43
CA ARG A 55 -24.67 -11.16 26.48
C ARG A 55 -23.95 -11.52 25.18
N ASN A 56 -24.51 -11.18 24.02
CA ASN A 56 -23.87 -11.39 22.71
C ASN A 56 -23.04 -10.15 22.26
N MET A 57 -23.18 -9.02 22.96
CA MET A 57 -22.50 -7.76 22.63
C MET A 57 -21.01 -7.80 22.97
N GLY A 58 -20.65 -8.34 24.13
CA GLY A 58 -19.25 -8.36 24.58
C GLY A 58 -18.32 -9.09 23.61
N GLN A 59 -18.78 -10.21 23.03
CA GLN A 59 -18.02 -10.93 22.00
C GLN A 59 -17.92 -10.15 20.68
N SER A 60 -18.99 -9.44 20.28
CA SER A 60 -18.98 -8.63 19.05
C SER A 60 -18.07 -7.40 19.18
N GLU A 61 -18.06 -6.78 20.36
CA GLU A 61 -17.20 -5.64 20.68
C GLU A 61 -15.73 -6.05 20.75
N GLU A 62 -15.43 -7.19 21.36
CA GLU A 62 -14.08 -7.75 21.44
C GLU A 62 -13.50 -8.03 20.04
N ILE A 63 -14.28 -8.65 19.15
CA ILE A 63 -13.88 -8.89 17.75
C ILE A 63 -13.67 -7.57 17.00
N ALA A 64 -14.55 -6.58 17.19
CA ALA A 64 -14.40 -5.27 16.55
C ALA A 64 -13.14 -4.53 17.02
N ASN A 65 -12.83 -4.61 18.31
CA ASN A 65 -11.62 -4.06 18.90
C ASN A 65 -10.36 -4.76 18.38
N GLU A 66 -10.39 -6.09 18.23
CA GLU A 66 -9.29 -6.85 17.66
C GLU A 66 -9.08 -6.49 16.18
N LEU A 67 -10.15 -6.40 15.39
CA LEU A 67 -10.09 -5.98 13.99
C LEU A 67 -9.49 -4.58 13.85
N THR A 68 -9.89 -3.66 14.74
CA THR A 68 -9.37 -2.30 14.75
C THR A 68 -7.87 -2.28 15.02
N LYS A 69 -7.40 -2.98 16.06
CA LYS A 69 -5.97 -3.12 16.37
C LYS A 69 -5.19 -3.73 15.20
N ASN A 70 -5.71 -4.83 14.64
CA ASN A 70 -5.11 -5.51 13.49
C ASN A 70 -4.88 -4.54 12.31
N ILE A 71 -5.84 -3.67 12.03
CA ILE A 71 -5.72 -2.68 10.95
C ILE A 71 -4.72 -1.58 11.31
N PHE A 72 -4.67 -1.10 12.54
CA PHE A 72 -3.67 -0.14 12.95
C PHE A 72 -2.24 -0.69 12.83
N ASP A 73 -2.02 -1.96 13.18
CA ASP A 73 -0.74 -2.64 12.97
C ASP A 73 -0.39 -2.70 11.47
N LEU A 74 -1.36 -3.04 10.61
CA LEU A 74 -1.16 -3.02 9.16
C LEU A 74 -0.81 -1.62 8.65
N ILE A 75 -1.53 -0.57 9.08
CA ILE A 75 -1.25 0.83 8.70
C ILE A 75 0.15 1.22 9.15
N GLY A 76 0.57 0.85 10.36
CA GLY A 76 1.92 1.08 10.87
C GLY A 76 2.98 0.52 9.94
N ALA A 77 2.84 -0.75 9.55
CA ALA A 77 3.74 -1.39 8.59
C ALA A 77 3.72 -0.70 7.21
N ILE A 78 2.53 -0.34 6.69
CA ILE A 78 2.41 0.35 5.40
C ILE A 78 3.05 1.75 5.47
N ASN A 79 2.91 2.48 6.57
CA ASN A 79 3.52 3.80 6.75
C ASN A 79 5.04 3.74 6.67
N ILE A 80 5.64 2.74 7.31
CA ILE A 80 7.10 2.53 7.27
C ILE A 80 7.56 2.18 5.85
N VAL A 81 6.94 1.18 5.19
CA VAL A 81 7.39 0.75 3.84
C VAL A 81 7.17 1.79 2.75
N THR A 82 6.23 2.70 2.94
CA THR A 82 5.99 3.82 2.01
C THR A 82 6.74 5.11 2.41
N GLY A 83 7.58 5.03 3.45
CA GLY A 83 8.50 6.09 3.85
C GLY A 83 9.58 6.38 2.81
N TRP A 84 10.07 7.62 2.81
CA TRP A 84 11.20 8.05 1.98
C TRP A 84 12.55 7.80 2.62
N THR A 85 12.55 7.51 3.92
CA THR A 85 13.69 7.23 4.76
C THR A 85 13.33 6.03 5.62
N VAL A 86 14.34 5.25 6.00
CA VAL A 86 14.16 4.13 6.93
C VAL A 86 15.37 4.06 7.85
N SER A 87 15.11 3.93 9.14
CA SER A 87 16.12 3.68 10.17
C SER A 87 16.10 2.19 10.58
N MET A 88 17.07 1.79 11.41
CA MET A 88 17.06 0.45 12.00
C MET A 88 15.84 0.24 12.93
N ASP A 89 15.44 1.29 13.63
CA ASP A 89 14.26 1.27 14.49
C ASP A 89 12.98 1.10 13.66
N ASP A 90 12.89 1.76 12.50
CA ASP A 90 11.78 1.57 11.57
C ASP A 90 11.71 0.13 11.03
N ALA A 91 12.87 -0.49 10.75
CA ALA A 91 12.90 -1.89 10.31
C ALA A 91 12.40 -2.84 11.41
N THR A 92 12.76 -2.59 12.66
CA THR A 92 12.27 -3.33 13.82
C THR A 92 10.77 -3.11 14.03
N ALA A 93 10.32 -1.84 14.02
CA ALA A 93 8.92 -1.49 14.16
C ALA A 93 8.06 -2.07 13.02
N PHE A 94 8.57 -2.13 11.79
CA PHE A 94 7.88 -2.83 10.70
C PHE A 94 7.74 -4.32 11.02
N ALA A 95 8.81 -4.98 11.46
CA ALA A 95 8.79 -6.41 11.75
C ALA A 95 7.78 -6.74 12.87
N GLU A 96 7.71 -5.91 13.90
CA GLU A 96 6.78 -6.05 15.01
C GLU A 96 5.33 -5.85 14.56
N ASN A 97 5.02 -4.70 13.94
CA ASN A 97 3.69 -4.40 13.42
C ASN A 97 3.21 -5.49 12.45
N TRP A 98 4.08 -5.91 11.52
CA TRP A 98 3.75 -6.93 10.53
C TRP A 98 3.50 -8.30 11.17
N LYS A 99 4.30 -8.68 12.16
CA LYS A 99 4.13 -9.94 12.91
C LYS A 99 2.81 -9.94 13.67
N ILE A 100 2.51 -8.87 14.42
CA ILE A 100 1.27 -8.76 15.20
C ILE A 100 0.06 -8.80 14.26
N PHE A 101 0.07 -8.00 13.19
CA PHE A 101 -0.95 -8.02 12.14
C PHE A 101 -1.16 -9.44 11.58
N ARG A 102 -0.09 -10.17 11.26
CA ARG A 102 -0.19 -11.53 10.69
C ARG A 102 -0.83 -12.52 11.66
N LEU A 103 -0.47 -12.45 12.95
CA LEU A 103 -1.00 -13.33 13.99
C LEU A 103 -2.48 -13.04 14.25
N SER A 104 -2.86 -11.79 14.49
CA SER A 104 -4.26 -11.42 14.72
C SER A 104 -5.12 -11.60 13.47
N ASN A 105 -4.59 -11.36 12.26
CA ASN A 105 -5.34 -11.62 11.03
C ASN A 105 -5.64 -13.12 10.85
N GLN A 106 -4.73 -14.02 11.27
CA GLN A 106 -4.99 -15.45 11.25
C GLN A 106 -6.03 -15.86 12.30
N HIS A 107 -6.05 -15.20 13.46
CA HIS A 107 -7.07 -15.41 14.48
C HIS A 107 -8.46 -14.94 14.01
N LEU A 108 -8.55 -13.72 13.48
CA LEU A 108 -9.78 -13.12 12.94
C LEU A 108 -10.31 -13.86 11.70
N PHE A 109 -9.42 -14.37 10.86
CA PHE A 109 -9.77 -15.03 9.59
C PHE A 109 -9.09 -16.40 9.45
N PRO A 110 -9.47 -17.41 10.25
CA PRO A 110 -8.75 -18.68 10.35
C PRO A 110 -8.78 -19.52 9.06
N LYS A 111 -9.79 -19.31 8.20
CA LYS A 111 -9.91 -19.98 6.91
C LYS A 111 -9.04 -19.34 5.81
N GLN A 112 -8.48 -18.16 6.06
CA GLN A 112 -7.68 -17.44 5.08
C GLN A 112 -6.25 -18.00 5.04
N LYS A 113 -5.90 -18.62 3.91
CA LYS A 113 -4.52 -19.10 3.67
C LYS A 113 -3.58 -17.92 3.45
N SER A 114 -2.37 -18.01 3.98
CA SER A 114 -1.31 -17.03 3.73
C SER A 114 -0.99 -16.96 2.23
N LYS A 115 -0.85 -15.74 1.72
CA LYS A 115 -0.51 -15.49 0.31
C LYS A 115 1.02 -15.37 0.16
N PRO A 116 1.59 -15.69 -1.02
CA PRO A 116 3.01 -15.49 -1.29
C PRO A 116 3.49 -14.06 -0.99
N ASN A 117 2.65 -13.05 -1.26
CA ASN A 117 2.97 -11.66 -0.94
C ASN A 117 3.23 -11.42 0.55
N ASN A 118 2.57 -12.18 1.44
CA ASN A 118 2.82 -12.06 2.87
C ASN A 118 4.21 -12.58 3.23
N HIS A 119 4.65 -13.66 2.59
CA HIS A 119 6.02 -14.20 2.75
C HIS A 119 7.07 -13.24 2.18
N PHE A 120 6.80 -12.58 1.05
CA PHE A 120 7.70 -11.54 0.53
C PHE A 120 7.80 -10.35 1.51
N ALA A 121 6.68 -9.91 2.08
CA ALA A 121 6.65 -8.83 3.05
C ALA A 121 7.45 -9.16 4.33
N ASP A 122 7.52 -10.43 4.74
CA ASP A 122 8.34 -10.88 5.89
C ASP A 122 9.85 -10.57 5.71
N ASN A 123 10.32 -10.40 4.46
CA ASN A 123 11.71 -10.06 4.17
C ASN A 123 11.98 -8.54 4.13
N THR A 124 10.95 -7.71 4.25
CA THR A 124 11.05 -6.25 4.13
C THR A 124 12.04 -5.62 5.11
N PRO A 125 12.10 -5.99 6.41
CA PRO A 125 13.10 -5.44 7.34
C PRO A 125 14.53 -5.66 6.85
N LYS A 126 14.83 -6.85 6.34
CA LYS A 126 16.15 -7.16 5.79
C LYS A 126 16.45 -6.34 4.54
N LEU A 127 15.45 -6.13 3.69
CA LEU A 127 15.59 -5.26 2.52
C LEU A 127 15.89 -3.82 2.91
N PHE A 128 15.27 -3.28 3.97
CA PHE A 128 15.58 -1.96 4.49
C PHE A 128 17.03 -1.84 4.96
N GLN A 129 17.54 -2.84 5.67
CA GLN A 129 18.92 -2.86 6.16
C GLN A 129 19.94 -2.87 5.02
N CYS A 130 19.65 -3.60 3.94
CA CYS A 130 20.59 -3.73 2.82
C CYS A 130 20.49 -2.58 1.81
N TRP A 131 19.29 -2.07 1.54
CA TRP A 131 19.01 -1.21 0.39
C TRP A 131 18.36 0.13 0.77
N GLY A 132 18.05 0.33 2.05
CA GLY A 132 17.32 1.50 2.52
C GLY A 132 15.83 1.44 2.15
N PRO A 133 15.15 2.60 2.07
CA PRO A 133 13.71 2.67 1.92
C PRO A 133 13.26 2.09 0.57
N ALA A 134 12.10 1.42 0.54
CA ALA A 134 11.60 0.74 -0.66
C ALA A 134 11.47 1.70 -1.88
N GLN A 135 11.16 2.97 -1.63
CA GLN A 135 11.07 4.00 -2.67
C GLN A 135 12.40 4.29 -3.37
N ALA A 136 13.52 4.05 -2.69
CA ALA A 136 14.87 4.19 -3.24
C ALA A 136 15.37 2.91 -3.92
N SER A 137 14.61 1.80 -3.85
CA SER A 137 15.02 0.54 -4.47
C SER A 137 14.99 0.61 -6.00
N ALA A 138 15.93 -0.10 -6.63
CA ALA A 138 16.02 -0.18 -8.10
C ALA A 138 14.71 -0.68 -8.73
N THR A 139 13.95 -1.54 -8.06
CA THR A 139 12.66 -2.07 -8.53
C THR A 139 11.65 -0.96 -8.79
N CYS A 140 11.60 0.09 -7.95
CA CYS A 140 10.72 1.24 -8.18
C CYS A 140 11.19 2.07 -9.38
N GLY A 141 12.50 2.26 -9.54
CA GLY A 141 13.09 2.92 -10.71
C GLY A 141 12.79 2.17 -12.01
N TYR A 142 12.99 0.85 -12.03
CA TYR A 142 12.70 0.00 -13.18
C TYR A 142 11.21 -0.08 -13.49
N ALA A 143 10.33 -0.18 -12.49
CA ALA A 143 8.87 -0.15 -12.71
C ALA A 143 8.43 1.15 -13.39
N ARG A 144 9.01 2.29 -12.98
CA ARG A 144 8.79 3.58 -13.63
C ARG A 144 9.29 3.56 -15.08
N LEU A 145 10.49 3.03 -15.33
CA LEU A 145 11.04 2.90 -16.68
C LEU A 145 10.19 1.99 -17.57
N ILE A 146 9.73 0.85 -17.06
CA ILE A 146 8.80 -0.05 -17.76
C ILE A 146 7.51 0.68 -18.13
N GLY A 147 6.94 1.47 -17.21
CA GLY A 147 5.75 2.28 -17.50
C GLY A 147 5.99 3.34 -18.56
N VAL A 148 7.20 3.91 -18.63
CA VAL A 148 7.61 4.82 -19.70
C VAL A 148 7.76 4.07 -21.02
N PHE A 149 8.45 2.93 -21.03
CA PHE A 149 8.63 2.10 -22.24
C PHE A 149 7.31 1.55 -22.77
N ALA A 150 6.38 1.16 -21.90
CA ALA A 150 5.04 0.68 -22.29
C ALA A 150 4.20 1.76 -22.98
N LYS A 151 4.48 3.05 -22.70
CA LYS A 151 3.84 4.19 -23.36
C LYS A 151 4.55 4.66 -24.62
N MET A 152 5.75 4.14 -24.91
CA MET A 152 6.43 4.42 -26.16
C MET A 152 5.76 3.60 -27.27
N PRO A 153 5.18 4.24 -28.30
CA PRO A 153 4.33 3.56 -29.28
C PRO A 153 5.10 2.65 -30.25
N THR A 154 6.42 2.54 -30.14
CA THR A 154 7.24 1.77 -31.07
C THR A 154 8.39 1.04 -30.36
N ASN A 155 8.40 -0.29 -30.49
CA ASN A 155 9.58 -1.14 -30.33
C ASN A 155 10.64 -0.70 -31.35
N THR A 156 11.41 0.36 -31.06
CA THR A 156 12.57 0.80 -31.85
C THR A 156 12.32 1.01 -33.35
N LYS A 157 11.08 1.30 -33.78
CA LYS A 157 10.89 1.93 -35.09
C LYS A 157 11.24 3.41 -34.97
N ILE A 158 12.55 3.68 -34.86
CA ILE A 158 13.15 4.87 -35.47
C ILE A 158 13.03 4.61 -36.97
N CYS A 159 11.84 4.86 -37.50
CA CYS A 159 11.55 4.69 -38.91
C CYS A 159 12.33 5.77 -39.67
N ILE A 160 13.57 5.48 -40.09
CA ILE A 160 14.20 5.84 -41.38
C ILE A 160 14.17 7.34 -41.81
N SER A 161 13.65 8.28 -41.01
CA SER A 161 13.48 9.69 -41.36
C SER A 161 14.23 10.66 -40.43
N MET A 162 14.98 10.16 -39.45
CA MET A 162 15.88 11.00 -38.63
C MET A 162 17.18 11.32 -39.36
N ASN A 163 17.11 11.81 -40.60
CA ASN A 163 18.31 12.25 -41.31
C ASN A 163 18.68 13.72 -41.02
N LYS A 164 17.91 14.53 -40.26
CA LYS A 164 18.26 15.96 -40.07
C LYS A 164 17.92 16.67 -38.75
N ILE A 165 17.35 16.03 -37.72
CA ILE A 165 16.89 16.82 -36.54
C ILE A 165 17.60 16.42 -35.24
N ASN A 166 18.74 17.08 -35.02
CA ASN A 166 19.23 17.62 -33.74
C ASN A 166 19.33 16.67 -32.52
N ILE A 167 20.25 15.70 -32.62
CA ILE A 167 20.85 15.01 -31.47
C ILE A 167 21.52 15.97 -30.47
N PHE A 168 21.96 17.16 -30.91
CA PHE A 168 22.62 18.15 -30.06
C PHE A 168 21.72 18.81 -29.01
N LYS A 169 20.38 18.77 -29.15
CA LYS A 169 19.48 19.35 -28.13
C LYS A 169 19.35 18.50 -26.88
N PHE A 170 19.58 17.18 -26.96
CA PHE A 170 19.42 16.27 -25.82
C PHE A 170 20.62 16.31 -24.87
N ILE A 171 21.83 16.55 -25.39
CA ILE A 171 23.07 16.62 -24.60
C ILE A 171 23.15 17.92 -23.79
N LYS A 172 22.56 19.02 -24.27
CA LYS A 172 22.61 20.33 -23.60
C LYS A 172 21.68 20.47 -22.39
N GLN A 173 20.79 19.51 -22.14
CA GLN A 173 19.88 19.50 -20.98
C GLN A 173 20.38 18.63 -19.81
N MET A 174 21.55 17.99 -19.95
CA MET A 174 22.15 17.14 -18.90
C MET A 174 23.45 17.72 -18.30
N ASN A 175 23.68 19.03 -18.45
CA ASN A 175 24.65 19.79 -17.66
C ASN A 175 23.91 20.84 -16.83
#